data_AF-A0ABD7LRQ0-F1
#
_entry.id   AF-A0ABD7LRQ0-F1
#
_cell.length_a   1.000
_cell.length_b   1.000
_cell.length_c   1.000
_cell.angle_alpha   90.00
_cell.angle_beta   90.00
_cell.angle_gamma   90.00
#
_symmetry.space_group_name_H-M   'P 1'
#
loop_
_entity.id
_entity.type
_entity.pdbx_description
1 polymer ?
#
loop_
_entity_poly.entity_id
_entity_poly.type
_entity_poly.pdbx_seq_one_letter_code
_entity_poly.pdbx_strand_id
1 'polypeptide(L)'
;MSEDELELDKIGDRKTALFVIISDTDDTFNFVVSIMYSQLFNLLCDKADDVYGGRLPVHVRCLLDEFANIGLIPKFEKLIATIRSREISASIILQAQSQLKAIYKDHADTIVGNCDSTLFLGGKEKTTVKELSETLGKETIDLYNTSETRSNQKSFGLNYQKTGKELMSQDEITVMDGGKCIYQLRGARPFLSDKFDITKHKNYKLLEDYDKKNLFDVEEYLKQR
;
A
#
# COMPACT_ATOMS: atom_id res chain seq x y z
N MET A 1 -8.07 -35.06 10.33
CA MET A 1 -7.77 -33.84 9.54
C MET A 1 -7.71 -34.29 8.11
N SER A 2 -8.87 -34.46 7.50
CA SER A 2 -9.05 -35.15 6.23
C SER A 2 -9.88 -34.24 5.35
N GLU A 3 -9.25 -33.87 4.24
CA GLU A 3 -9.71 -33.00 3.13
C GLU A 3 -9.50 -31.49 3.36
N ASP A 4 -8.36 -31.02 2.87
CA ASP A 4 -8.07 -29.60 2.63
C ASP A 4 -8.80 -29.18 1.34
N GLU A 5 -10.06 -28.75 1.47
CA GLU A 5 -10.88 -28.31 0.32
C GLU A 5 -10.38 -27.00 -0.32
N LEU A 6 -9.54 -26.23 0.39
CA LEU A 6 -9.11 -24.91 -0.07
C LEU A 6 -8.01 -24.98 -1.14
N GLU A 7 -7.35 -26.13 -1.31
CA GLU A 7 -6.26 -26.36 -2.27
C GLU A 7 -5.24 -25.20 -2.32
N LEU A 8 -4.90 -24.65 -1.14
CA LEU A 8 -4.08 -23.43 -1.03
C LEU A 8 -2.71 -23.60 -1.70
N ASP A 9 -2.18 -24.82 -1.68
CA ASP A 9 -0.93 -25.18 -2.33
C ASP A 9 -1.01 -25.08 -3.87
N LYS A 10 -2.18 -25.25 -4.47
CA LYS A 10 -2.38 -25.25 -5.94
C LYS A 10 -2.54 -23.86 -6.54
N ILE A 11 -2.66 -22.82 -5.71
CA ILE A 11 -2.81 -21.43 -6.16
C ILE A 11 -1.60 -21.00 -6.99
N GLY A 12 -0.41 -21.52 -6.68
CA GLY A 12 0.82 -21.28 -7.44
C GLY A 12 1.00 -22.14 -8.69
N ASP A 13 0.22 -23.21 -8.86
CA ASP A 13 0.36 -24.18 -9.95
C ASP A 13 -0.47 -23.81 -11.18
N ARG A 14 -1.67 -23.27 -10.93
CA ARG A 14 -2.66 -22.94 -11.94
C ARG A 14 -3.33 -21.60 -11.61
N LYS A 15 -3.84 -20.94 -12.65
CA LYS A 15 -4.58 -19.67 -12.48
C LYS A 15 -5.78 -19.89 -11.56
N THR A 16 -5.71 -19.28 -10.38
CA THR A 16 -6.70 -19.41 -9.30
C THR A 16 -6.96 -18.03 -8.72
N ALA A 17 -8.22 -17.74 -8.36
CA ALA A 17 -8.59 -16.55 -7.61
C ALA A 17 -9.20 -17.00 -6.28
N LEU A 18 -8.60 -16.57 -5.17
CA LEU A 18 -9.07 -16.84 -3.82
C LEU A 18 -9.61 -15.53 -3.23
N PHE A 19 -10.86 -15.56 -2.78
CA PHE A 19 -11.49 -14.43 -2.09
C PHE A 19 -11.67 -14.78 -0.62
N VAL A 20 -11.17 -13.93 0.25
CA VAL A 20 -11.26 -14.08 1.71
C VAL A 20 -12.08 -12.91 2.21
N ILE A 21 -13.32 -13.19 2.60
CA ILE A 21 -14.28 -12.18 3.05
C ILE A 21 -14.29 -12.23 4.58
N ILE A 22 -13.92 -11.12 5.20
CA ILE A 22 -13.96 -10.93 6.65
C ILE A 22 -15.06 -9.94 7.01
N SER A 23 -15.62 -10.10 8.20
CA SER A 23 -16.52 -9.09 8.75
C SER A 23 -15.71 -7.86 9.18
N ASP A 24 -16.24 -6.68 8.90
CA ASP A 24 -15.71 -5.39 9.35
C ASP A 24 -16.04 -5.11 10.83
N THR A 25 -17.07 -5.78 11.35
CA THR A 25 -17.66 -5.53 12.67
C THR A 25 -17.41 -6.65 13.68
N ASP A 26 -17.10 -7.85 13.22
CA ASP A 26 -16.87 -9.02 14.05
C ASP A 26 -15.43 -9.51 13.91
N ASP A 27 -14.62 -9.24 14.94
CA ASP A 27 -13.20 -9.63 14.98
C ASP A 27 -12.97 -11.06 15.48
N THR A 28 -14.04 -11.77 15.88
CA THR A 28 -13.97 -13.11 16.49
C THR A 28 -13.21 -14.11 15.61
N PHE A 29 -13.33 -14.01 14.28
CA PHE A 29 -12.73 -14.96 13.34
C PHE A 29 -11.43 -14.48 12.67
N ASN A 30 -10.92 -13.30 13.02
CA ASN A 30 -9.70 -12.76 12.40
C ASN A 30 -8.49 -13.67 12.61
N PHE A 31 -8.43 -14.36 13.75
CA PHE A 31 -7.36 -15.33 14.02
C PHE A 31 -7.34 -16.49 13.00
N VAL A 32 -8.51 -16.95 12.52
CA VAL A 32 -8.60 -18.03 11.54
C VAL A 32 -8.00 -17.58 10.22
N VAL A 33 -8.30 -16.35 9.81
CA VAL A 33 -7.79 -15.75 8.57
C VAL A 33 -6.28 -15.53 8.66
N SER A 34 -5.78 -15.04 9.80
CA SER A 34 -4.34 -14.93 10.04
C SER A 34 -3.61 -16.28 9.94
N ILE A 35 -4.18 -17.35 10.51
CA ILE A 35 -3.63 -18.71 10.40
C ILE A 35 -3.67 -19.19 8.95
N MET A 36 -4.78 -18.97 8.23
CA MET A 36 -4.91 -19.33 6.82
C MET A 36 -3.83 -18.64 5.98
N TYR A 37 -3.60 -17.34 6.15
CA TYR A 37 -2.53 -16.64 5.44
C TYR A 37 -1.14 -17.18 5.78
N SER A 38 -0.88 -17.45 7.06
CA SER A 38 0.38 -18.06 7.49
C SER A 38 0.62 -19.41 6.79
N GLN A 39 -0.40 -20.27 6.74
CA GLN A 39 -0.33 -21.55 6.04
C GLN A 39 -0.16 -21.37 4.53
N LEU A 40 -0.92 -20.46 3.92
CA LEU A 40 -0.82 -20.14 2.49
C LEU A 40 0.61 -19.75 2.12
N PHE A 41 1.22 -18.80 2.85
CA PHE A 41 2.58 -18.36 2.55
C PHE A 41 3.61 -19.48 2.75
N ASN A 42 3.50 -20.27 3.82
CA ASN A 42 4.42 -21.38 4.06
C ASN A 42 4.31 -22.44 2.96
N LEU A 43 3.09 -22.91 2.64
CA LEU A 43 2.85 -23.91 1.59
C LEU A 43 3.37 -23.44 0.23
N LEU A 44 3.10 -22.19 -0.14
CA LEU A 44 3.59 -21.64 -1.40
C LEU A 44 5.12 -21.50 -1.41
N CYS A 45 5.74 -21.16 -0.29
CA CYS A 45 7.20 -21.07 -0.20
C CYS A 45 7.85 -22.45 -0.30
N ASP A 46 7.35 -23.44 0.47
CA ASP A 46 7.85 -24.81 0.45
C ASP A 46 7.70 -25.41 -0.95
N LYS A 47 6.56 -25.18 -1.61
CA LYS A 47 6.33 -25.65 -2.98
C LYS A 47 7.23 -24.98 -4.00
N ALA A 48 7.47 -23.68 -3.87
CA ALA A 48 8.42 -22.98 -4.72
C ALA A 48 9.82 -23.60 -4.59
N ASP A 49 10.28 -23.84 -3.37
CA ASP A 49 11.63 -24.32 -3.08
C ASP A 49 11.82 -25.81 -3.43
N ASP A 50 10.90 -26.69 -2.98
CA ASP A 50 11.04 -28.14 -3.07
C ASP A 50 10.59 -28.73 -4.41
N VAL A 51 9.58 -28.15 -5.05
CA VAL A 51 8.97 -28.70 -6.29
C VAL A 51 9.47 -27.97 -7.53
N TYR A 52 9.56 -26.64 -7.47
CA TYR A 52 9.84 -25.81 -8.65
C TYR A 52 11.23 -25.18 -8.68
N GLY A 53 12.11 -25.53 -7.73
CA GLY A 53 13.51 -25.09 -7.73
C GLY A 53 13.70 -23.60 -7.44
N GLY A 54 12.79 -23.01 -6.67
CA GLY A 54 12.86 -21.67 -6.10
C GLY A 54 11.82 -20.66 -6.61
N ARG A 55 11.00 -20.99 -7.60
CA ARG A 55 9.97 -20.07 -8.17
C ARG A 55 8.69 -20.79 -8.56
N LEU A 56 7.54 -20.26 -8.17
CA LEU A 56 6.25 -20.79 -8.61
C LEU A 56 6.05 -20.58 -10.12
N PRO A 57 5.38 -21.51 -10.82
CA PRO A 57 5.11 -21.38 -12.25
C PRO A 57 4.08 -20.28 -12.56
N VAL A 58 3.15 -20.01 -11.65
CA VAL A 58 2.19 -18.89 -11.74
C VAL A 58 2.48 -17.89 -10.63
N HIS A 59 2.60 -16.61 -11.00
CA HIS A 59 2.82 -15.53 -10.03
C HIS A 59 1.60 -15.39 -9.10
N VAL A 60 1.83 -15.51 -7.80
CA VAL A 60 0.78 -15.35 -6.79
C VAL A 60 0.82 -13.92 -6.26
N ARG A 61 -0.25 -13.17 -6.50
CA ARG A 61 -0.42 -11.79 -6.01
C ARG A 61 -1.47 -11.74 -4.92
N CYS A 62 -1.04 -11.43 -3.70
CA CYS A 62 -1.93 -11.19 -2.58
C CYS A 62 -2.32 -9.71 -2.52
N LEU A 63 -3.61 -9.41 -2.70
CA LEU A 63 -4.16 -8.08 -2.47
C LEU A 63 -4.80 -8.07 -1.08
N LEU A 64 -4.05 -7.54 -0.11
CA LEU A 64 -4.48 -7.52 1.28
C LEU A 64 -5.16 -6.19 1.55
N ASP A 65 -6.41 -6.11 1.13
CA ASP A 65 -7.26 -4.97 1.45
C ASP A 65 -7.53 -4.92 2.96
N GLU A 66 -7.55 -3.71 3.49
CA GLU A 66 -7.78 -3.45 4.91
C GLU A 66 -6.94 -4.35 5.84
N PHE A 67 -5.63 -4.43 5.57
CA PHE A 67 -4.71 -5.36 6.22
C PHE A 67 -4.74 -5.30 7.76
N ALA A 68 -5.11 -4.15 8.32
CA ALA A 68 -5.26 -3.97 9.75
C ALA A 68 -6.36 -4.87 10.36
N ASN A 69 -7.43 -5.16 9.61
CA ASN A 69 -8.55 -5.98 10.07
C ASN A 69 -8.24 -7.48 10.07
N ILE A 70 -7.28 -7.94 9.26
CA ILE A 70 -6.81 -9.34 9.29
C ILE A 70 -6.15 -9.67 10.65
N GLY A 71 -5.56 -8.67 11.30
CA GLY A 71 -4.78 -8.83 12.53
C GLY A 71 -3.33 -9.24 12.26
N LEU A 72 -2.67 -9.78 13.29
CA LEU A 72 -1.26 -10.15 13.20
C LEU A 72 -1.08 -11.46 12.44
N ILE A 73 -0.52 -11.40 11.23
CA ILE A 73 0.00 -12.58 10.52
C ILE A 73 1.39 -12.90 11.09
N PRO A 74 1.61 -14.10 11.66
CA PRO A 74 2.89 -14.47 12.25
C PRO A 74 4.06 -14.39 11.27
N LYS A 75 5.18 -13.80 11.70
CA LYS A 75 6.45 -13.70 10.94
C LYS A 75 6.34 -12.99 9.60
N PHE A 76 5.29 -12.19 9.39
CA PHE A 76 5.05 -11.49 8.13
C PHE A 76 6.22 -10.58 7.72
N GLU A 77 6.92 -9.98 8.68
CA GLU A 77 8.11 -9.15 8.47
C GLU A 77 9.27 -9.93 7.81
N LYS A 78 9.34 -11.25 8.03
CA LYS A 78 10.31 -12.13 7.37
C LYS A 78 9.78 -12.62 6.03
N LEU A 79 8.49 -12.95 5.96
CA LEU A 79 7.84 -13.42 4.74
C LEU A 79 7.93 -12.37 3.63
N ILE A 80 7.56 -11.12 3.90
CA ILE A 80 7.56 -10.04 2.91
C ILE A 80 8.93 -9.83 2.25
N ALA A 81 10.03 -10.12 2.98
CA ALA A 81 11.39 -10.02 2.46
C ALA A 81 11.79 -11.22 1.56
N THR A 82 11.21 -12.40 1.76
CA THR A 82 11.63 -13.65 1.09
C THR A 82 10.70 -14.10 -0.04
N ILE A 83 9.42 -13.69 -0.01
CA ILE A 83 8.41 -14.14 -0.97
C ILE A 83 8.71 -13.68 -2.41
N ARG A 84 9.39 -12.54 -2.57
CA ARG A 84 9.72 -11.98 -3.89
C ARG A 84 10.49 -12.95 -4.78
N SER A 85 11.48 -13.66 -4.22
CA SER A 85 12.30 -14.58 -5.02
C SER A 85 11.54 -15.81 -5.50
N ARG A 86 10.37 -16.07 -4.89
CA ARG A 86 9.50 -17.24 -5.12
C ARG A 86 8.34 -16.97 -6.07
N GLU A 87 8.34 -15.83 -6.75
CA GLU A 87 7.22 -15.35 -7.60
C GLU A 87 5.92 -15.11 -6.82
N ILE A 88 6.06 -14.59 -5.61
CA ILE A 88 4.93 -14.19 -4.77
C ILE A 88 5.07 -12.69 -4.47
N SER A 89 3.99 -11.93 -4.61
CA SER A 89 3.91 -10.51 -4.24
C SER A 89 2.74 -10.23 -3.31
N ALA A 90 2.91 -9.24 -2.43
CA ALA A 90 1.85 -8.76 -1.56
C ALA A 90 1.68 -7.25 -1.74
N SER A 91 0.43 -6.80 -1.89
CA SER A 91 0.04 -5.40 -1.85
C SER A 91 -0.74 -5.17 -0.55
N ILE A 92 -0.16 -4.41 0.36
CA ILE A 92 -0.73 -4.10 1.68
C ILE A 92 -1.47 -2.77 1.55
N ILE A 93 -2.77 -2.77 1.82
CA ILE A 93 -3.60 -1.56 1.75
C ILE A 93 -4.03 -1.20 3.17
N LEU A 94 -3.78 0.05 3.55
CA LEU A 94 -3.98 0.58 4.89
C LEU A 94 -4.64 1.95 4.80
N GLN A 95 -5.49 2.28 5.77
CA GLN A 95 -6.05 3.63 5.89
C GLN A 95 -5.03 4.59 6.50
N ALA A 96 -4.22 4.09 7.45
CA ALA A 96 -3.15 4.84 8.07
C ALA A 96 -1.98 3.93 8.45
N GLN A 97 -0.75 4.44 8.37
CA GLN A 97 0.43 3.66 8.78
C GLN A 97 0.43 3.35 10.29
N SER A 98 -0.26 4.17 11.09
CA SER A 98 -0.44 3.92 12.52
C SER A 98 -1.13 2.59 12.81
N GLN A 99 -2.01 2.11 11.94
CA GLN A 99 -2.65 0.80 12.08
C GLN A 99 -1.62 -0.33 11.97
N LEU A 100 -0.70 -0.24 11.02
CA LEU A 100 0.39 -1.21 10.86
C LEU A 100 1.31 -1.18 12.09
N LYS A 101 1.66 0.01 12.58
CA LYS A 101 2.46 0.19 13.80
C LYS A 101 1.76 -0.36 15.05
N ALA A 102 0.44 -0.26 15.15
CA ALA A 102 -0.31 -0.82 16.27
C ALA A 102 -0.23 -2.36 16.32
N ILE A 103 -0.26 -3.03 15.16
CA ILE A 103 -0.25 -4.49 15.07
C ILE A 103 1.18 -5.05 15.15
N TYR A 104 2.11 -4.48 14.37
CA TYR A 104 3.46 -5.02 14.20
C TYR A 104 4.53 -4.32 15.03
N LYS A 105 4.20 -3.20 15.71
CA LYS A 105 5.12 -2.43 16.56
C LYS A 105 6.41 -2.11 15.81
N ASP A 106 7.57 -2.49 16.36
CA ASP A 106 8.90 -2.25 15.80
C ASP A 106 9.11 -2.94 14.44
N HIS A 107 8.30 -3.94 14.09
CA HIS A 107 8.39 -4.64 12.81
C HIS A 107 7.65 -3.91 11.66
N ALA A 108 6.82 -2.91 11.96
CA ALA A 108 6.08 -2.16 10.94
C ALA A 108 7.02 -1.48 9.94
N ASP A 109 8.08 -0.83 10.43
CA ASP A 109 9.06 -0.16 9.58
C ASP A 109 9.82 -1.15 8.68
N THR A 110 10.04 -2.39 9.16
CA THR A 110 10.62 -3.47 8.36
C THR A 110 9.70 -3.89 7.23
N ILE A 111 8.39 -3.98 7.49
CA ILE A 111 7.40 -4.35 6.47
C ILE A 111 7.33 -3.27 5.39
N VAL A 112 7.20 -2.00 5.79
CA VAL A 112 7.19 -0.86 4.86
C VAL A 112 8.49 -0.79 4.06
N GLY A 113 9.64 -1.00 4.71
CA GLY A 113 10.95 -0.98 4.05
C GLY A 113 11.17 -2.09 3.01
N ASN A 114 10.44 -3.21 3.10
CA ASN A 114 10.47 -4.27 2.10
C ASN A 114 9.49 -4.04 0.93
N CYS A 115 8.61 -3.05 1.02
CA CYS A 115 7.73 -2.67 -0.07
C CYS A 115 8.49 -1.81 -1.09
N ASP A 116 8.68 -2.33 -2.32
CA ASP A 116 9.39 -1.60 -3.39
C ASP A 116 8.62 -0.35 -3.87
N SER A 117 7.30 -0.30 -3.63
CA SER A 117 6.46 0.82 -4.04
C SER A 117 5.46 1.22 -2.97
N THR A 118 5.26 2.53 -2.83
CA THR A 118 4.27 3.13 -1.92
C THR A 118 3.36 4.05 -2.71
N LEU A 119 2.05 3.86 -2.57
CA LEU A 119 1.03 4.70 -3.21
C LEU A 119 0.22 5.41 -2.12
N PHE A 120 0.32 6.74 -2.07
CA PHE A 120 -0.46 7.57 -1.16
C PHE A 120 -1.64 8.18 -1.91
N LEU A 121 -2.86 7.85 -1.49
CA LEU A 121 -4.11 8.27 -2.13
C LEU A 121 -4.80 9.46 -1.44
N GLY A 122 -4.16 10.02 -0.41
CA GLY A 122 -4.73 11.02 0.49
C GLY A 122 -4.94 10.46 1.90
N GLY A 123 -4.86 11.34 2.90
CA GLY A 123 -4.99 10.96 4.30
C GLY A 123 -4.88 12.17 5.22
N LYS A 124 -5.44 12.06 6.42
CA LYS A 124 -5.41 13.12 7.45
C LYS A 124 -4.52 12.80 8.64
N GLU A 125 -3.93 11.61 8.64
CA GLU A 125 -3.14 11.12 9.77
C GLU A 125 -1.77 11.80 9.78
N LYS A 126 -1.50 12.56 10.86
CA LYS A 126 -0.36 13.49 10.92
C LYS A 126 0.99 12.79 10.77
N THR A 127 1.17 11.60 11.33
CA THR A 127 2.46 10.89 11.26
C THR A 127 2.74 10.40 9.84
N THR A 128 1.78 9.78 9.18
CA THR A 128 1.87 9.36 7.77
C THR A 128 2.16 10.56 6.86
N VAL A 129 1.46 11.69 7.05
CA VAL A 129 1.68 12.90 6.24
C VAL A 129 3.06 13.50 6.47
N LYS A 130 3.53 13.52 7.72
CA LYS A 130 4.87 13.99 8.06
C LYS A 130 5.96 13.12 7.43
N GLU A 131 5.86 11.79 7.58
CA GLU A 131 6.80 10.83 6.99
C GLU A 131 6.81 10.95 5.45
N LEU A 132 5.65 11.19 4.85
CA LEU A 132 5.56 11.42 3.41
C LEU A 132 6.27 12.72 3.00
N SER A 133 6.05 13.85 3.70
CA SER A 133 6.75 15.11 3.43
C SER A 133 8.27 14.95 3.52
N GLU A 134 8.74 14.28 4.57
CA GLU A 134 10.17 13.98 4.75
C GLU A 134 10.73 13.14 3.59
N THR A 135 9.95 12.17 3.09
CA THR A 135 10.35 11.31 1.97
C THR A 135 10.33 12.03 0.63
N LEU A 136 9.41 12.98 0.41
CA LEU A 136 9.40 13.83 -0.79
C LEU A 136 10.69 14.66 -0.87
N GLY A 137 11.16 15.15 0.27
CA GLY A 137 12.39 15.93 0.40
C GLY A 137 12.17 17.43 0.26
N LYS A 138 13.26 18.17 0.04
CA LYS A 138 13.28 19.63 0.05
C LYS A 138 13.80 20.20 -1.26
N GLU A 139 13.19 21.28 -1.72
CA GLU A 139 13.72 22.15 -2.76
C GLU A 139 14.56 23.29 -2.15
N THR A 140 15.55 23.77 -2.90
CA THR A 140 16.32 24.95 -2.50
C THR A 140 15.67 26.18 -3.10
N ILE A 141 15.32 27.14 -2.24
CA ILE A 141 14.78 28.44 -2.62
C ILE A 141 15.80 29.54 -2.30
N ASP A 142 15.92 30.50 -3.21
CA ASP A 142 16.69 31.72 -3.01
C ASP A 142 15.76 32.79 -2.42
N LEU A 143 16.06 33.26 -1.21
CA LEU A 143 15.38 34.34 -0.52
C LEU A 143 16.12 35.65 -0.75
N TYR A 144 15.37 36.67 -1.17
CA TYR A 144 15.85 38.02 -1.39
C TYR A 144 15.18 38.94 -0.38
N ASN A 145 15.93 39.39 0.62
CA ASN A 145 15.43 40.32 1.62
C ASN A 145 15.93 41.73 1.29
N THR A 146 15.00 42.63 0.94
CA THR A 146 15.26 44.06 0.81
C THR A 146 14.87 44.76 2.11
N SER A 147 15.84 45.39 2.77
CA SER A 147 15.59 46.28 3.90
C SER A 147 15.77 47.74 3.47
N GLU A 148 14.76 48.56 3.71
CA GLU A 148 14.82 50.01 3.52
C GLU A 148 14.82 50.68 4.90
N THR A 149 15.87 51.42 5.22
CA THR A 149 15.91 52.21 6.46
C THR A 149 15.66 53.67 6.12
N ARG A 150 14.58 54.25 6.64
CA ARG A 150 14.24 55.67 6.46
C ARG A 150 14.66 56.48 7.68
N SER A 151 15.86 57.06 7.60
CA SER A 151 16.32 58.17 8.45
C SER A 151 16.71 59.35 7.56
N ASN A 152 17.46 60.34 8.06
CA ASN A 152 17.92 61.54 7.31
C ASN A 152 18.62 61.22 5.97
N GLN A 153 19.08 59.98 5.77
CA GLN A 153 19.49 59.43 4.47
C GLN A 153 18.81 58.06 4.26
N LYS A 154 18.33 57.80 3.04
CA LYS A 154 17.79 56.49 2.66
C LYS A 154 18.94 55.49 2.46
N SER A 155 18.92 54.38 3.19
CA SER A 155 19.82 53.26 2.96
C SER A 155 19.03 52.01 2.56
N PHE A 156 19.58 51.27 1.59
CA PHE A 156 19.03 50.01 1.09
C PHE A 156 20.00 48.89 1.40
N GLY A 157 19.54 47.85 2.11
CA GLY A 157 20.26 46.60 2.32
C GLY A 157 19.64 45.50 1.47
N LEU A 158 20.48 44.74 0.76
CA LEU A 158 20.08 43.53 0.04
C LEU A 158 20.78 42.34 0.70
N ASN A 159 20.01 41.38 1.18
CA ASN A 159 20.52 40.13 1.72
C ASN A 159 20.02 38.95 0.88
N TYR A 160 20.96 38.10 0.45
CA TYR A 160 20.72 36.90 -0.35
C TYR A 160 20.93 35.67 0.53
N GLN A 161 19.91 34.84 0.68
CA GLN A 161 20.00 33.62 1.49
C GLN A 161 19.44 32.43 0.72
N LYS A 162 20.14 31.30 0.76
CA LYS A 162 19.59 30.03 0.26
C LYS A 162 18.95 29.27 1.42
N THR A 163 17.71 28.84 1.25
CA THR A 163 16.96 28.09 2.27
C THR A 163 16.34 26.85 1.65
N GLY A 164 16.26 25.76 2.42
CA GLY A 164 15.54 24.56 2.01
C GLY A 164 14.06 24.65 2.40
N LYS A 165 13.16 24.49 1.44
CA LYS A 165 11.70 24.39 1.64
C LYS A 165 11.26 22.97 1.32
N GLU A 166 10.31 22.41 2.07
CA GLU A 166 9.69 21.13 1.72
C GLU A 166 9.04 21.21 0.33
N LEU A 167 9.21 20.17 -0.49
CA LEU A 167 8.61 20.11 -1.83
C LEU A 167 7.08 20.17 -1.76
N MET A 168 6.51 19.54 -0.72
CA MET A 168 5.11 19.67 -0.37
C MET A 168 5.02 19.66 1.15
N SER A 169 4.49 20.73 1.72
CA SER A 169 4.28 20.83 3.16
C SER A 169 3.21 19.85 3.65
N GLN A 170 3.21 19.55 4.95
CA GLN A 170 2.20 18.69 5.56
C GLN A 170 0.77 19.19 5.30
N ASP A 171 0.57 20.50 5.32
CA ASP A 171 -0.73 21.11 5.03
C ASP A 171 -1.13 20.89 3.57
N GLU A 172 -0.22 21.11 2.62
CA GLU A 172 -0.45 20.86 1.19
C GLU A 172 -0.78 19.39 0.89
N ILE A 173 -0.08 18.44 1.54
CA ILE A 173 -0.37 17.00 1.42
C ILE A 173 -1.76 16.66 1.98
N THR A 174 -2.14 17.28 3.11
CA THR A 174 -3.42 17.01 3.78
C THR A 174 -4.62 17.52 2.97
N VAL A 175 -4.45 18.62 2.23
CA VAL A 175 -5.48 19.20 1.34
C VAL A 175 -5.33 18.79 -0.13
N MET A 176 -4.49 17.77 -0.41
CA MET A 176 -4.27 17.27 -1.76
C MET A 176 -5.59 16.86 -2.41
N ASP A 177 -5.76 17.25 -3.67
CA ASP A 177 -6.96 16.93 -4.44
C ASP A 177 -7.23 15.42 -4.46
N GLY A 178 -8.50 15.06 -4.26
CA GLY A 178 -8.95 13.68 -4.20
C GLY A 178 -8.75 12.92 -5.52
N GLY A 179 -8.57 13.64 -6.63
CA GLY A 179 -8.19 13.08 -7.93
C GLY A 179 -6.69 12.76 -8.08
N LYS A 180 -5.84 13.09 -7.10
CA LYS A 180 -4.38 12.92 -7.19
C LYS A 180 -3.82 11.90 -6.21
N CYS A 181 -2.64 11.37 -6.52
CA CYS A 181 -1.89 10.47 -5.68
C CYS A 181 -0.40 10.79 -5.75
N ILE A 182 0.32 10.44 -4.68
CA ILE A 182 1.77 10.48 -4.65
C ILE A 182 2.25 9.04 -4.77
N TYR A 183 3.07 8.76 -5.77
CA TYR A 183 3.66 7.45 -5.97
C TYR A 183 5.16 7.48 -5.74
N GLN A 184 5.63 6.50 -4.98
CA GLN A 184 7.03 6.27 -4.69
C GLN A 184 7.39 4.89 -5.23
N LEU A 185 8.41 4.85 -6.08
CA LEU A 185 8.95 3.62 -6.63
C LEU A 185 10.43 3.57 -6.31
N ARG A 186 10.90 2.42 -5.83
CA ARG A 186 12.31 2.19 -5.56
C ARG A 186 13.17 2.56 -6.78
N GLY A 187 14.16 3.43 -6.54
CA GLY A 187 15.09 3.91 -7.57
C GLY A 187 14.61 5.12 -8.36
N ALA A 188 13.38 5.58 -8.16
CA ALA A 188 12.85 6.81 -8.73
C ALA A 188 12.59 7.86 -7.64
N ARG A 189 12.57 9.14 -8.03
CA ARG A 189 12.08 10.19 -7.14
C ARG A 189 10.56 10.05 -6.99
N PRO A 190 9.99 10.31 -5.80
CA PRO A 190 8.55 10.43 -5.64
C PRO A 190 7.96 11.41 -6.65
N PHE A 191 6.76 11.11 -7.16
CA PHE A 191 6.07 12.00 -8.08
C PHE A 191 4.58 12.05 -7.80
N LEU A 192 4.00 13.21 -8.08
CA LEU A 192 2.56 13.46 -8.05
C LEU A 192 1.96 13.00 -9.38
N SER A 193 0.87 12.24 -9.32
CA SER A 193 0.14 11.74 -10.49
C SER A 193 -1.36 11.90 -10.27
N ASP A 194 -2.11 11.94 -11.36
CA ASP A 194 -3.57 11.78 -11.30
C ASP A 194 -3.93 10.31 -11.04
N LYS A 195 -5.01 10.09 -10.30
CA LYS A 195 -5.59 8.75 -10.08
C LYS A 195 -6.12 8.21 -11.40
N PHE A 196 -6.04 6.89 -11.56
CA PHE A 196 -6.55 6.25 -12.75
C PHE A 196 -8.08 6.32 -12.79
N ASP A 197 -8.62 6.85 -13.88
CA ASP A 197 -10.06 6.90 -14.13
C ASP A 197 -10.54 5.51 -14.57
N ILE A 198 -11.28 4.85 -13.67
CA ILE A 198 -11.78 3.48 -13.87
C ILE A 198 -12.65 3.36 -15.13
N THR A 199 -13.33 4.42 -15.56
CA THR A 199 -14.21 4.40 -16.74
C THR A 199 -13.43 4.16 -18.04
N LYS A 200 -12.13 4.49 -18.04
CA LYS A 200 -11.22 4.28 -19.18
C LYS A 200 -10.67 2.86 -19.22
N HIS A 201 -10.89 2.05 -18.18
CA HIS A 201 -10.42 0.67 -18.17
C HIS A 201 -11.15 -0.16 -19.23
N LYS A 202 -10.42 -0.97 -20.00
CA LYS A 202 -10.99 -1.80 -21.08
C LYS A 202 -12.14 -2.71 -20.60
N ASN A 203 -12.10 -3.11 -19.34
CA ASN A 203 -13.08 -3.98 -18.70
C ASN A 203 -14.09 -3.23 -17.82
N TYR A 204 -14.15 -1.90 -17.86
CA TYR A 204 -15.09 -1.11 -17.03
C TYR A 204 -16.55 -1.56 -17.21
N LYS A 205 -16.92 -1.95 -18.44
CA LYS A 205 -18.24 -2.49 -18.78
C LYS A 205 -18.65 -3.76 -18.03
N LEU A 206 -17.73 -4.43 -17.34
CA LEU A 206 -17.98 -5.63 -16.53
C LEU A 206 -18.22 -5.30 -15.06
N LEU A 207 -18.08 -4.04 -14.65
CA LEU A 207 -18.32 -3.61 -13.27
C LEU A 207 -19.78 -3.30 -13.04
N GLU A 208 -20.22 -3.41 -11.78
CA GLU A 208 -21.54 -2.96 -11.34
C GLU A 208 -21.76 -1.46 -11.59
N ASP A 209 -20.70 -0.65 -11.45
CA ASP A 209 -20.72 0.80 -11.71
C ASP A 209 -21.20 1.15 -13.13
N TYR A 210 -20.98 0.25 -14.10
CA TYR A 210 -21.44 0.41 -15.47
C TYR A 210 -22.88 -0.09 -15.65
N ASP A 211 -23.20 -1.28 -15.12
CA ASP A 211 -24.53 -1.87 -15.12
C ASP A 211 -24.74 -2.71 -13.85
N LYS A 212 -25.78 -2.41 -13.07
CA LYS A 212 -26.14 -3.13 -11.84
C LYS A 212 -26.32 -4.64 -12.04
N LYS A 213 -26.61 -5.07 -13.27
CA LYS A 213 -26.72 -6.51 -13.62
C LYS A 213 -25.41 -7.27 -13.53
N ASN A 214 -24.27 -6.56 -13.54
CA ASN A 214 -22.95 -7.17 -13.39
C ASN A 214 -22.60 -7.48 -11.94
N LEU A 215 -23.45 -7.12 -10.97
CA LEU A 215 -23.24 -7.44 -9.57
C LEU A 215 -23.13 -8.97 -9.42
N PHE A 216 -22.02 -9.41 -8.84
CA PHE A 216 -21.81 -10.83 -8.55
C PHE A 216 -22.49 -11.18 -7.22
N ASP A 217 -23.59 -11.93 -7.27
CA ASP A 217 -24.27 -12.44 -6.09
C ASP A 217 -23.60 -13.73 -5.61
N VAL A 218 -22.83 -13.60 -4.52
CA VAL A 218 -22.10 -14.71 -3.90
C VAL A 218 -23.06 -15.74 -3.30
N GLU A 219 -24.19 -15.31 -2.71
CA GLU A 219 -25.13 -16.21 -2.07
C GLU A 219 -25.87 -17.07 -3.11
N GLU A 220 -26.30 -16.46 -4.22
CA GLU A 220 -26.96 -17.18 -5.30
C GLU A 220 -26.00 -18.19 -5.94
N TYR A 221 -24.74 -17.80 -6.18
CA TYR A 221 -23.73 -18.69 -6.74
C TYR A 221 -23.44 -19.90 -5.84
N LEU A 222 -23.35 -19.70 -4.52
CA LEU A 222 -23.12 -20.79 -3.56
C LEU A 222 -24.34 -21.72 -3.43
N LYS A 223 -25.56 -21.22 -3.59
CA LYS A 223 -26.80 -22.03 -3.58
C LYS A 223 -26.93 -22.93 -4.83
N GLN A 224 -26.29 -22.55 -5.94
CA GLN A 224 -26.33 -23.30 -7.20
C GLN A 224 -25.20 -24.34 -7.33
N ARG A 225 -24.35 -24.47 -6.30
CA ARG A 225 -23.19 -25.37 -6.28
C ARG A 225 -23.44 -26.56 -5.36
#